data_AF-A0A563W1Q6-F1
#
_entry.id   AF-A0A563W1Q6-F1
#
_cell.length_a   1.000
_cell.length_b   1.000
_cell.length_c   1.000
_cell.angle_alpha   90.00
_cell.angle_beta   90.00
_cell.angle_gamma   90.00
#
_symmetry.space_group_name_H-M   'P 1'
#
loop_
_entity.id
_entity.type
_entity.pdbx_description
1 polymer ?
#
loop_
_entity_poly.entity_id
_entity_poly.type
_entity_poly.pdbx_seq_one_letter_code
_entity_poly.pdbx_strand_id
1 'polypeptide(L)'
;MSLPFDAASTQKRIDRFWCLPASFGMERNAYHNYLNEIVSDRYALINGLQLLRDELQFAAYHPTDMNICGADLSLPSAVTTLAYTNCGDRIHQGEVTKRYRDVVASRFATLSEIGELKLEAFFPAGGGTDNGATLAHVTVAHQMDEPLRRRLYEGNSQSIVLVATDLKTHVGRLEEGEKRIYGKTRESPWREPRHACGAIVGALSNYRPHNMIHRRIRDDLGEKNFQYLSHQKIVTDDGTDITMAVAAAIVAIRGIRNTAVAMTQEIDERGLAHLTASTTVNRPSRDDLVIYLARATVFGGKVRIQSLGTNAELYTGKLIEYAKERRLQLSYNNLNGDSLPVEEIHYEVKPSGLC
;
A
#
# COMPACT_ATOMS: atom_id res chain seq x y z
N MET A 1 27.14 -9.19 23.62
CA MET A 1 25.99 -8.95 24.52
C MET A 1 25.03 -8.09 23.73
N SER A 2 23.90 -8.65 23.32
CA SER A 2 22.86 -7.91 22.60
C SER A 2 22.24 -6.85 23.51
N LEU A 3 22.11 -5.62 22.99
CA LEU A 3 21.41 -4.54 23.69
C LEU A 3 19.90 -4.87 23.71
N PRO A 4 19.23 -4.81 24.89
CA PRO A 4 17.78 -4.93 24.94
C PRO A 4 17.11 -3.90 24.03
N PHE A 5 16.11 -4.33 23.28
CA PHE A 5 15.38 -3.44 22.37
C PHE A 5 14.53 -2.42 23.15
N ASP A 6 14.65 -1.14 22.78
CA ASP A 6 13.80 -0.06 23.29
C ASP A 6 12.51 0.05 22.45
N ALA A 7 11.57 -0.86 22.72
CA ALA A 7 10.26 -0.87 22.08
C ALA A 7 9.44 0.41 22.36
N ALA A 8 9.66 1.06 23.51
CA ALA A 8 8.91 2.23 23.93
C ALA A 8 9.19 3.44 23.01
N SER A 9 10.43 3.61 22.56
CA SER A 9 10.78 4.66 21.59
C SER A 9 10.08 4.46 20.24
N THR A 10 9.98 3.22 19.74
CA THR A 10 9.24 2.93 18.51
C THR A 10 7.73 3.09 18.69
N GLN A 11 7.19 2.67 19.83
CA GLN A 11 5.77 2.87 20.15
C GLN A 11 5.38 4.36 20.13
N LYS A 12 6.23 5.25 20.66
CA LYS A 12 5.99 6.72 20.59
C LYS A 12 5.88 7.23 19.16
N ARG A 13 6.68 6.71 18.22
CA ARG A 13 6.59 7.09 16.80
C ARG A 13 5.29 6.61 16.17
N ILE A 14 4.86 5.39 16.50
CA ILE A 14 3.58 4.83 16.07
C ILE A 14 2.41 5.63 16.61
N ASP A 15 2.43 5.99 17.89
CA ASP A 15 1.36 6.79 18.51
C ASP A 15 1.28 8.18 17.85
N ARG A 16 2.43 8.79 17.52
CA ARG A 16 2.46 10.04 16.74
C ARG A 16 1.90 9.86 15.32
N PHE A 17 2.25 8.77 14.65
CA PHE A 17 1.70 8.42 13.33
C PHE A 17 0.17 8.31 13.38
N TRP A 18 -0.39 7.66 14.40
CA TRP A 18 -1.84 7.52 14.54
C TRP A 18 -2.57 8.82 14.90
N CYS A 19 -1.84 9.86 15.33
CA CYS A 19 -2.37 11.22 15.49
C CYS A 19 -2.38 12.02 14.18
N LEU A 20 -1.73 11.55 13.10
CA LEU A 20 -1.76 12.23 11.82
C LEU A 20 -3.15 12.11 11.18
N PRO A 21 -3.71 13.20 10.64
CA PRO A 21 -4.92 13.12 9.85
C PRO A 21 -4.64 12.30 8.59
N ALA A 22 -5.63 11.54 8.16
CA ALA A 22 -5.60 10.85 6.89
C ALA A 22 -6.95 11.03 6.21
N SER A 23 -6.93 11.21 4.89
CA SER A 23 -8.16 11.53 4.17
C SER A 23 -8.45 10.54 3.06
N PHE A 24 -9.42 9.66 3.36
CA PHE A 24 -9.74 8.48 2.57
C PHE A 24 -10.88 8.73 1.56
N GLY A 25 -10.88 7.94 0.48
CA GLY A 25 -12.03 7.80 -0.43
C GLY A 25 -12.17 8.87 -1.51
N MET A 26 -11.40 9.96 -1.46
CA MET A 26 -11.43 10.99 -2.50
C MET A 26 -10.42 10.70 -3.61
N GLU A 27 -10.84 10.88 -4.86
CA GLU A 27 -9.89 11.00 -5.98
C GLU A 27 -9.05 12.28 -5.84
N ARG A 28 -7.74 12.10 -5.69
CA ARG A 28 -6.77 13.20 -5.67
C ARG A 28 -5.64 12.97 -6.65
N ASN A 29 -4.87 14.03 -6.90
CA ASN A 29 -3.63 13.89 -7.64
C ASN A 29 -2.68 12.93 -6.89
N ALA A 30 -1.98 12.07 -7.63
CA ALA A 30 -1.03 11.14 -7.08
C ALA A 30 0.01 11.81 -6.14
N TYR A 31 0.56 12.98 -6.50
CA TYR A 31 1.49 13.71 -5.65
C TYR A 31 0.90 14.07 -4.29
N HIS A 32 -0.36 14.50 -4.26
CA HIS A 32 -1.02 14.86 -3.02
C HIS A 32 -1.13 13.64 -2.10
N ASN A 33 -1.67 12.52 -2.58
CA ASN A 33 -1.80 11.32 -1.75
C ASN A 33 -0.44 10.74 -1.35
N TYR A 34 0.51 10.68 -2.28
CA TYR A 34 1.83 10.13 -1.97
C TYR A 34 2.58 10.97 -0.94
N LEU A 35 2.52 12.30 -1.02
CA LEU A 35 3.21 13.15 -0.05
C LEU A 35 2.48 13.21 1.30
N ASN A 36 1.16 13.44 1.27
CA ASN A 36 0.39 13.72 2.49
C ASN A 36 -0.09 12.47 3.23
N GLU A 37 -0.19 11.33 2.56
CA GLU A 37 -0.74 10.09 3.15
C GLU A 37 0.30 8.98 3.28
N ILE A 38 1.30 8.88 2.39
CA ILE A 38 2.29 7.79 2.43
C ILE A 38 3.64 8.27 2.98
N VAL A 39 4.17 9.36 2.43
CA VAL A 39 5.50 9.87 2.78
C VAL A 39 5.51 10.46 4.18
N SER A 40 4.53 11.30 4.51
CA SER A 40 4.32 11.87 5.86
C SER A 40 4.24 10.78 6.93
N ASP A 41 3.40 9.77 6.68
CA ASP A 41 3.16 8.63 7.55
C ASP A 41 4.45 7.87 7.84
N ARG A 42 5.22 7.53 6.81
CA ARG A 42 6.50 6.83 6.98
C ARG A 42 7.56 7.69 7.67
N TYR A 43 7.63 8.98 7.36
CA TYR A 43 8.55 9.87 8.07
C TYR A 43 8.21 10.03 9.54
N ALA A 44 6.93 9.94 9.93
CA ALA A 44 6.55 9.90 11.35
C ALA A 44 7.08 8.64 12.04
N LEU A 45 7.04 7.49 11.36
CA LEU A 45 7.51 6.20 11.87
C LEU A 45 9.04 6.13 12.03
N ILE A 46 9.81 6.84 11.21
CA ILE A 46 11.29 6.86 11.28
C ILE A 46 11.86 8.16 11.83
N ASN A 47 11.01 9.05 12.37
CA ASN A 47 11.45 10.37 12.80
C ASN A 47 12.57 10.28 13.86
N GLY A 48 13.68 10.98 13.61
CA GLY A 48 14.85 11.00 14.49
C GLY A 48 15.77 9.78 14.36
N LEU A 49 15.57 8.91 13.37
CA LEU A 49 16.47 7.80 13.05
C LEU A 49 17.31 8.13 11.82
N GLN A 50 18.55 7.63 11.79
CA GLN A 50 19.34 7.57 10.57
C GLN A 50 18.67 6.60 9.59
N LEU A 51 18.35 7.07 8.39
CA LEU A 51 17.78 6.22 7.35
C LEU A 51 18.89 5.45 6.64
N LEU A 52 18.84 4.12 6.75
CA LEU A 52 19.77 3.19 6.11
C LEU A 52 19.04 2.48 4.98
N ARG A 53 19.31 2.88 3.75
CA ARG A 53 18.68 2.31 2.56
C ARG A 53 19.62 2.20 1.37
N ASP A 54 20.81 2.76 1.44
CA ASP A 54 21.84 2.60 0.43
C ASP A 54 22.78 1.48 0.86
N GLU A 55 22.99 0.50 -0.01
CA GLU A 55 23.83 -0.66 0.29
C GLU A 55 25.26 -0.26 0.69
N LEU A 56 25.78 0.87 0.20
CA LEU A 56 27.08 1.40 0.60
C LEU A 56 27.13 1.82 2.08
N GLN A 57 25.99 2.14 2.69
CA GLN A 57 25.90 2.46 4.13
C GLN A 57 26.23 1.24 5.01
N PHE A 58 26.23 0.02 4.46
CA PHE A 58 26.61 -1.19 5.20
C PHE A 58 28.09 -1.57 5.01
N ALA A 59 28.86 -0.76 4.27
CA ALA A 59 30.24 -1.08 3.90
C ALA A 59 31.28 -0.79 4.99
N ALA A 60 30.90 -0.35 6.20
CA ALA A 60 31.83 0.12 7.26
C ALA A 60 33.02 -0.82 7.58
N TYR A 61 32.86 -2.13 7.35
CA TYR A 61 33.89 -3.15 7.59
C TYR A 61 34.49 -3.73 6.30
N HIS A 62 34.25 -3.09 5.15
CA HIS A 62 34.76 -3.54 3.87
C HIS A 62 36.28 -3.29 3.78
N PRO A 63 37.08 -4.18 3.16
CA PRO A 63 38.53 -4.03 3.09
C PRO A 63 39.03 -2.93 2.14
N THR A 64 38.12 -2.27 1.40
CA THR A 64 38.46 -1.19 0.45
C THR A 64 38.02 0.16 1.00
N ASP A 65 38.41 1.25 0.31
CA ASP A 65 38.01 2.63 0.63
C ASP A 65 36.49 2.85 0.65
N MET A 66 35.69 1.89 0.14
CA MET A 66 34.22 1.89 0.30
C MET A 66 33.79 1.88 1.77
N ASN A 67 34.67 1.49 2.69
CA ASN A 67 34.39 1.56 4.12
C ASN A 67 34.02 2.95 4.62
N ILE A 68 34.47 4.02 3.94
CA ILE A 68 34.16 5.40 4.29
C ILE A 68 32.67 5.74 4.08
N CYS A 69 31.97 4.96 3.24
CA CYS A 69 30.52 5.11 3.02
C CYS A 69 29.70 4.50 4.17
N GLY A 70 30.31 3.69 5.02
CA GLY A 70 29.65 2.98 6.11
C GLY A 70 28.96 3.92 7.10
N ALA A 71 27.74 3.57 7.49
CA ALA A 71 27.00 4.28 8.51
C ALA A 71 27.53 3.97 9.92
N ASP A 72 27.42 4.96 10.80
CA ASP A 72 27.66 4.78 12.23
C ASP A 72 26.44 4.10 12.89
N LEU A 73 26.51 2.77 12.99
CA LEU A 73 25.45 1.96 13.59
C LEU A 73 25.30 2.16 15.11
N SER A 74 26.18 2.94 15.76
CA SER A 74 25.97 3.37 17.15
C SER A 74 24.83 4.39 17.29
N LEU A 75 24.42 5.02 16.19
CA LEU A 75 23.28 5.93 16.13
C LEU A 75 21.96 5.17 15.93
N PRO A 76 20.83 5.64 16.50
CA PRO A 76 19.51 5.10 16.22
C PRO A 76 19.22 5.10 14.72
N SER A 77 18.94 3.93 14.16
CA SER A 77 18.85 3.75 12.70
C SER A 77 17.59 3.00 12.27
N ALA A 78 17.07 3.30 11.09
CA ALA A 78 15.99 2.56 10.45
C ALA A 78 16.46 2.01 9.10
N VAL A 79 16.48 0.69 8.97
CA VAL A 79 16.61 0.05 7.65
C VAL A 79 15.22 -0.02 7.01
N THR A 80 15.09 0.38 5.76
CA THR A 80 13.80 0.36 5.05
C THR A 80 13.82 -0.59 3.87
N THR A 81 12.80 -1.45 3.77
CA THR A 81 12.47 -2.18 2.55
C THR A 81 11.11 -1.72 2.02
N LEU A 82 10.93 -1.74 0.69
CA LEU A 82 9.70 -1.29 0.04
C LEU A 82 9.22 -2.29 -1.01
N ALA A 83 7.99 -2.76 -0.80
CA ALA A 83 7.22 -3.51 -1.78
C ALA A 83 5.98 -2.74 -2.23
N TYR A 84 5.52 -3.03 -3.45
CA TYR A 84 4.18 -2.63 -3.88
C TYR A 84 3.55 -3.68 -4.79
N THR A 85 2.21 -3.69 -4.80
CA THR A 85 1.43 -4.41 -5.81
C THR A 85 0.89 -3.42 -6.84
N ASN A 86 0.79 -3.85 -8.09
CA ASN A 86 0.12 -3.13 -9.16
C ASN A 86 -0.66 -4.16 -10.01
N CYS A 87 -1.73 -3.77 -10.68
CA CYS A 87 -2.27 -4.64 -11.73
C CYS A 87 -1.33 -4.71 -12.94
N GLY A 88 -1.11 -5.90 -13.50
CA GLY A 88 -0.35 -6.11 -14.75
C GLY A 88 -1.02 -5.55 -16.03
N ASP A 89 -2.14 -4.82 -15.89
CA ASP A 89 -2.79 -4.14 -17.03
C ASP A 89 -1.90 -2.98 -17.50
N ARG A 90 -1.58 -2.94 -18.80
CA ARG A 90 -0.73 -1.89 -19.38
C ARG A 90 -1.23 -0.48 -19.12
N ILE A 91 -2.54 -0.26 -18.99
CA ILE A 91 -3.12 1.05 -18.64
C ILE A 91 -2.63 1.52 -17.26
N HIS A 92 -2.34 0.60 -16.35
CA HIS A 92 -1.90 0.89 -14.99
C HIS A 92 -0.37 1.01 -14.83
N GLN A 93 0.39 0.58 -15.84
CA GLN A 93 1.86 0.64 -15.83
C GLN A 93 2.43 2.04 -16.18
N GLY A 94 1.56 3.04 -16.36
CA GLY A 94 1.92 4.38 -16.80
C GLY A 94 2.39 5.33 -15.69
N GLU A 95 2.03 6.60 -15.86
CA GLU A 95 2.61 7.74 -15.15
C GLU A 95 2.53 7.67 -13.63
N VAL A 96 1.44 7.13 -13.06
CA VAL A 96 1.30 7.01 -11.61
C VAL A 96 2.28 6.03 -10.98
N THR A 97 2.77 5.05 -11.75
CA THR A 97 3.86 4.18 -11.33
C THR A 97 5.20 4.92 -11.34
N LYS A 98 5.45 5.77 -12.35
CA LYS A 98 6.62 6.65 -12.36
C LYS A 98 6.60 7.65 -11.19
N ARG A 99 5.49 8.36 -10.98
CA ARG A 99 5.32 9.32 -9.87
C ARG A 99 5.49 8.63 -8.51
N TYR A 100 5.01 7.40 -8.37
CA TYR A 100 5.22 6.61 -7.16
C TYR A 100 6.72 6.33 -6.93
N ARG A 101 7.47 5.99 -7.98
CA ARG A 101 8.92 5.83 -7.90
C ARG A 101 9.60 7.14 -7.50
N ASP A 102 9.24 8.25 -8.13
CA ASP A 102 9.86 9.56 -7.92
C ASP A 102 9.55 10.17 -6.54
N VAL A 103 8.40 9.85 -5.96
CA VAL A 103 7.94 10.41 -4.67
C VAL A 103 8.16 9.45 -3.51
N VAL A 104 7.72 8.20 -3.62
CA VAL A 104 7.73 7.25 -2.51
C VAL A 104 9.00 6.39 -2.53
N ALA A 105 9.25 5.69 -3.64
CA ALA A 105 10.37 4.75 -3.70
C ALA A 105 11.73 5.46 -3.61
N SER A 106 11.85 6.63 -4.22
CA SER A 106 13.04 7.48 -4.16
C SER A 106 13.42 7.89 -2.73
N ARG A 107 12.56 7.68 -1.73
CA ARG A 107 12.80 7.97 -0.31
C ARG A 107 12.97 6.73 0.56
N PHE A 108 12.26 5.64 0.26
CA PHE A 108 12.16 4.48 1.17
C PHE A 108 12.56 3.13 0.55
N ALA A 109 12.74 3.06 -0.77
CA ALA A 109 13.29 1.85 -1.38
C ALA A 109 14.79 1.79 -1.18
N THR A 110 15.31 0.56 -1.21
CA THR A 110 16.73 0.28 -1.18
C THR A 110 17.41 0.83 -2.43
N LEU A 111 18.60 1.38 -2.27
CA LEU A 111 19.52 1.75 -3.35
C LEU A 111 20.63 0.70 -3.38
N SER A 112 20.86 0.15 -4.57
CA SER A 112 22.01 -0.70 -4.84
C SER A 112 23.33 0.06 -4.65
N GLU A 113 24.43 -0.68 -4.56
CA GLU A 113 25.78 -0.15 -4.54
C GLU A 113 26.15 0.74 -5.76
N ILE A 114 25.42 0.59 -6.87
CA ILE A 114 25.57 1.41 -8.09
C ILE A 114 24.49 2.50 -8.24
N GLY A 115 23.66 2.72 -7.20
CA GLY A 115 22.65 3.79 -7.17
C GLY A 115 21.31 3.46 -7.81
N GLU A 116 21.06 2.22 -8.22
CA GLU A 116 19.75 1.78 -8.71
C GLU A 116 18.73 1.56 -7.59
N LEU A 117 17.49 2.03 -7.79
CA LEU A 117 16.37 1.76 -6.88
C LEU A 117 15.93 0.29 -6.98
N LYS A 118 16.18 -0.46 -5.91
CA LYS A 118 15.72 -1.83 -5.65
C LYS A 118 14.42 -1.76 -4.84
N LEU A 119 13.29 -1.95 -5.50
CA LEU A 119 11.97 -2.11 -4.89
C LEU A 119 11.32 -3.40 -5.36
N GLU A 120 10.58 -4.06 -4.48
CA GLU A 120 9.83 -5.24 -4.86
C GLU A 120 8.53 -4.85 -5.55
N ALA A 121 8.31 -5.39 -6.74
CA ALA A 121 7.16 -5.07 -7.56
C ALA A 121 6.40 -6.36 -7.91
N PHE A 122 5.15 -6.43 -7.46
CA PHE A 122 4.26 -7.56 -7.73
C PHE A 122 3.15 -7.13 -8.68
N PHE A 123 2.80 -7.98 -9.64
CA PHE A 123 1.81 -7.64 -10.69
C PHE A 123 0.55 -8.53 -10.71
N PRO A 124 -0.12 -8.79 -9.57
CA PRO A 124 -1.33 -9.61 -9.57
C PRO A 124 -2.43 -8.94 -10.38
N ALA A 125 -3.17 -9.69 -11.20
CA ALA A 125 -4.32 -9.12 -11.92
C ALA A 125 -5.30 -8.47 -10.93
N GLY A 126 -5.90 -7.32 -11.23
CA GLY A 126 -6.71 -6.59 -10.24
C GLY A 126 -5.92 -5.73 -9.25
N GLY A 127 -4.60 -5.95 -9.09
CA GLY A 127 -3.71 -5.17 -8.23
C GLY A 127 -3.88 -5.42 -6.73
N GLY A 128 -4.61 -6.46 -6.34
CA GLY A 128 -4.72 -6.93 -4.95
C GLY A 128 -3.43 -7.66 -4.53
N THR A 129 -3.59 -8.79 -3.84
CA THR A 129 -2.49 -9.72 -3.54
C THR A 129 -2.76 -11.06 -4.19
N ASP A 130 -1.74 -11.78 -4.67
CA ASP A 130 -1.92 -13.20 -4.98
C ASP A 130 -2.22 -14.00 -3.71
N ASN A 131 -1.45 -13.73 -2.67
CA ASN A 131 -1.65 -14.14 -1.29
C ASN A 131 -0.90 -13.14 -0.39
N GLY A 132 -1.56 -12.61 0.65
CA GLY A 132 -0.94 -11.68 1.60
C GLY A 132 0.27 -12.28 2.32
N ALA A 133 0.28 -13.61 2.54
CA ALA A 133 1.41 -14.30 3.16
C ALA A 133 2.65 -14.33 2.27
N THR A 134 2.49 -14.58 0.97
CA THR A 134 3.61 -14.55 0.02
C THR A 134 4.21 -13.15 -0.08
N LEU A 135 3.37 -12.11 -0.13
CA LEU A 135 3.84 -10.73 -0.15
C LEU A 135 4.63 -10.41 1.12
N ALA A 136 4.08 -10.72 2.31
CA ALA A 136 4.77 -10.48 3.57
C ALA A 136 6.10 -11.23 3.67
N HIS A 137 6.09 -12.54 3.37
CA HIS A 137 7.27 -13.39 3.46
C HIS A 137 8.41 -12.90 2.56
N VAL A 138 8.12 -12.63 1.28
CA VAL A 138 9.14 -12.20 0.31
C VAL A 138 9.72 -10.85 0.73
N THR A 139 8.87 -9.88 1.10
CA THR A 139 9.34 -8.54 1.46
C THR A 139 10.19 -8.53 2.73
N VAL A 140 9.83 -9.33 3.74
CA VAL A 140 10.63 -9.46 4.96
C VAL A 140 11.92 -10.22 4.68
N ALA A 141 11.88 -11.29 3.88
CA ALA A 141 13.07 -12.08 3.54
C ALA A 141 14.16 -11.27 2.84
N HIS A 142 13.78 -10.29 2.01
CA HIS A 142 14.74 -9.43 1.30
C HIS A 142 15.10 -8.13 2.04
N GLN A 143 14.65 -7.94 3.29
CA GLN A 143 14.89 -6.68 4.00
C GLN A 143 16.38 -6.44 4.28
N MET A 144 17.10 -7.48 4.74
CA MET A 144 18.49 -7.44 5.15
C MET A 144 18.96 -8.83 5.60
N ASP A 145 20.19 -9.21 5.23
CA ASP A 145 20.80 -10.46 5.67
C ASP A 145 21.08 -10.49 7.18
N GLU A 146 21.10 -11.70 7.76
CA GLU A 146 21.29 -11.91 9.19
C GLU A 146 22.55 -11.23 9.77
N PRO A 147 23.75 -11.28 9.15
CA PRO A 147 24.93 -10.64 9.70
C PRO A 147 24.81 -9.11 9.80
N LEU A 148 24.16 -8.47 8.83
CA LEU A 148 23.92 -7.03 8.85
C LEU A 148 22.86 -6.67 9.88
N ARG A 149 21.81 -7.48 10.00
CA ARG A 149 20.77 -7.33 11.02
C ARG A 149 21.34 -7.43 12.44
N ARG A 150 22.23 -8.38 12.69
CA ARG A 150 22.93 -8.51 13.97
C ARG A 150 23.72 -7.25 14.31
N ARG A 151 24.52 -6.72 13.37
CA ARG A 151 25.28 -5.48 13.56
C ARG A 151 24.39 -4.28 13.87
N LEU A 152 23.27 -4.15 13.16
CA LEU A 152 22.29 -3.09 13.43
C LEU A 152 21.75 -3.18 14.87
N TYR A 153 21.42 -4.39 15.33
CA TYR A 153 20.80 -4.61 16.63
C TYR A 153 21.77 -4.46 17.80
N GLU A 154 23.02 -4.87 17.60
CA GLU A 154 24.13 -4.68 18.54
C GLU A 154 24.57 -3.21 18.61
N GLY A 155 24.48 -2.46 17.51
CA GLY A 155 24.91 -1.08 17.44
C GLY A 155 24.04 -0.11 18.26
N ASN A 156 22.72 -0.27 18.22
CA ASN A 156 21.82 0.61 18.97
C ASN A 156 20.49 -0.08 19.35
N SER A 157 20.03 0.17 20.58
CA SER A 157 18.79 -0.39 21.15
C SER A 157 17.51 0.18 20.53
N GLN A 158 17.57 1.34 19.86
CA GLN A 158 16.43 1.98 19.20
C GLN A 158 16.36 1.68 17.70
N SER A 159 17.34 0.95 17.15
CA SER A 159 17.35 0.63 15.73
C SER A 159 16.29 -0.39 15.36
N ILE A 160 15.61 -0.14 14.23
CA ILE A 160 14.47 -0.91 13.73
C ILE A 160 14.63 -1.29 12.26
N VAL A 161 13.81 -2.24 11.82
CA VAL A 161 13.61 -2.53 10.39
C VAL A 161 12.19 -2.15 10.02
N LEU A 162 12.03 -1.17 9.12
CA LEU A 162 10.74 -0.75 8.58
C LEU A 162 10.46 -1.51 7.28
N VAL A 163 9.44 -2.36 7.32
CA VAL A 163 8.93 -3.12 6.19
C VAL A 163 7.72 -2.37 5.61
N ALA A 164 7.89 -1.73 4.46
CA ALA A 164 6.85 -0.94 3.84
C ALA A 164 6.19 -1.67 2.66
N THR A 165 4.85 -1.72 2.63
CA THR A 165 4.11 -2.42 1.57
C THR A 165 2.90 -1.61 1.10
N ASP A 166 2.88 -1.23 -0.19
CA ASP A 166 1.76 -0.45 -0.76
C ASP A 166 0.96 -1.28 -1.76
N LEU A 167 -0.31 -1.55 -1.41
CA LEU A 167 -1.22 -2.27 -2.28
C LEU A 167 -1.95 -1.32 -3.22
N LYS A 168 -1.85 -1.55 -4.53
CA LYS A 168 -2.40 -0.64 -5.52
C LYS A 168 -3.25 -1.38 -6.54
N THR A 169 -4.57 -1.27 -6.37
CA THR A 169 -5.54 -1.69 -7.38
C THR A 169 -5.78 -0.56 -8.38
N HIS A 170 -6.62 -0.81 -9.38
CA HIS A 170 -6.99 0.22 -10.34
C HIS A 170 -8.41 0.08 -10.89
N VAL A 171 -8.95 1.20 -11.34
CA VAL A 171 -10.21 1.28 -12.06
C VAL A 171 -10.07 2.28 -13.20
N GLY A 172 -10.55 1.92 -14.38
CA GLY A 172 -10.63 2.82 -15.51
C GLY A 172 -11.78 3.78 -15.35
N ARG A 173 -11.54 5.05 -15.70
CA ARG A 173 -12.57 6.07 -15.80
C ARG A 173 -12.58 6.66 -17.20
N LEU A 174 -13.69 6.49 -17.89
CA LEU A 174 -13.96 7.10 -19.18
C LEU A 174 -14.95 8.25 -19.03
N GLU A 175 -14.72 9.31 -19.79
CA GLU A 175 -15.63 10.45 -19.92
C GLU A 175 -16.20 10.44 -21.34
N GLU A 176 -17.53 10.36 -21.46
CA GLU A 176 -18.27 10.41 -22.74
C GLU A 176 -19.35 11.48 -22.64
N GLY A 177 -19.06 12.67 -23.19
CA GLY A 177 -19.87 13.86 -22.95
C GLY A 177 -19.90 14.21 -21.46
N GLU A 178 -21.09 14.32 -20.89
CA GLU A 178 -21.28 14.59 -19.45
C GLU A 178 -21.24 13.31 -18.59
N LYS A 179 -21.25 12.12 -19.21
CA LYS A 179 -21.30 10.84 -18.49
C LYS A 179 -19.91 10.41 -18.07
N ARG A 180 -19.83 9.89 -16.84
CA ARG A 180 -18.66 9.18 -16.33
C ARG A 180 -18.95 7.68 -16.24
N ILE A 181 -17.95 6.88 -16.61
CA ILE A 181 -18.05 5.43 -16.58
C ILE A 181 -16.84 4.89 -15.82
N TYR A 182 -17.08 4.27 -14.66
CA TYR A 182 -16.06 3.53 -13.92
C TYR A 182 -16.05 2.06 -14.36
N GLY A 183 -14.85 1.47 -14.45
CA GLY A 183 -14.64 0.11 -14.96
C GLY A 183 -14.31 0.06 -16.46
N LYS A 184 -14.22 1.22 -17.13
CA LYS A 184 -13.89 1.32 -18.56
C LYS A 184 -12.96 2.49 -18.79
N THR A 185 -11.97 2.32 -19.65
CA THR A 185 -11.09 3.42 -20.11
C THR A 185 -10.44 3.05 -21.43
N ARG A 186 -9.62 3.95 -21.98
CA ARG A 186 -8.82 3.71 -23.18
C ARG A 186 -7.39 4.15 -22.94
N GLU A 187 -6.44 3.46 -23.56
CA GLU A 187 -5.01 3.76 -23.41
C GLU A 187 -4.61 5.08 -24.07
N SER A 188 -5.28 5.43 -25.16
CA SER A 188 -5.03 6.63 -25.93
C SER A 188 -6.27 7.00 -26.73
N PRO A 189 -6.34 8.22 -27.29
CA PRO A 189 -7.43 8.64 -28.16
C PRO A 189 -7.64 7.73 -29.39
N TRP A 190 -6.60 7.00 -29.81
CA TRP A 190 -6.61 6.16 -31.01
C TRP A 190 -6.99 4.70 -30.75
N ARG A 191 -7.30 4.34 -29.49
CA ARG A 191 -7.67 2.98 -29.12
C ARG A 191 -9.10 2.92 -28.61
N GLU A 192 -9.74 1.79 -28.86
CA GLU A 192 -11.09 1.53 -28.40
C GLU A 192 -11.17 1.45 -26.86
N PRO A 193 -12.23 2.00 -26.25
CA PRO A 193 -12.53 1.78 -24.84
C PRO A 193 -12.66 0.30 -24.48
N ARG A 194 -11.99 -0.12 -23.41
CA ARG A 194 -12.07 -1.47 -22.86
C ARG A 194 -12.23 -1.46 -21.35
N HIS A 195 -12.55 -2.63 -20.79
CA HIS A 195 -12.62 -2.79 -19.35
C HIS A 195 -11.26 -2.58 -18.68
N ALA A 196 -11.30 -1.87 -17.55
CA ALA A 196 -10.16 -1.60 -16.68
C ALA A 196 -10.69 -1.40 -15.24
N CYS A 197 -10.28 -2.17 -14.25
CA CYS A 197 -9.51 -3.40 -14.35
C CYS A 197 -10.29 -4.52 -15.06
N GLY A 198 -9.73 -5.09 -16.14
CA GLY A 198 -10.38 -6.20 -16.85
C GLY A 198 -10.64 -7.43 -15.98
N ALA A 199 -9.78 -7.70 -14.98
CA ALA A 199 -9.95 -8.81 -14.05
C ALA A 199 -11.17 -8.63 -13.13
N ILE A 200 -11.32 -7.44 -12.54
CA ILE A 200 -12.44 -7.14 -11.63
C ILE A 200 -13.76 -7.11 -12.41
N VAL A 201 -13.77 -6.40 -13.55
CA VAL A 201 -14.98 -6.31 -14.38
C VAL A 201 -15.37 -7.69 -14.93
N GLY A 202 -14.39 -8.47 -15.40
CA GLY A 202 -14.63 -9.83 -15.88
C GLY A 202 -15.18 -10.75 -14.80
N ALA A 203 -14.64 -10.67 -13.57
CA ALA A 203 -15.11 -11.47 -12.44
C ALA A 203 -16.57 -11.14 -12.09
N LEU A 204 -16.93 -9.86 -12.03
CA LEU A 204 -18.28 -9.44 -11.61
C LEU A 204 -19.34 -9.61 -12.71
N SER A 205 -19.00 -9.35 -13.97
CA SER A 205 -19.97 -9.33 -15.08
C SER A 205 -20.07 -10.65 -15.84
N ASN A 206 -19.03 -11.49 -15.83
CA ASN A 206 -19.00 -12.77 -16.56
C ASN A 206 -18.10 -13.79 -15.85
N TYR A 207 -18.48 -14.15 -14.63
CA TYR A 207 -17.70 -15.06 -13.81
C TYR A 207 -17.49 -16.42 -14.50
N ARG A 208 -16.25 -16.92 -14.47
CA ARG A 208 -15.87 -18.22 -15.03
C ARG A 208 -15.15 -19.00 -13.93
N PRO A 209 -15.72 -20.10 -13.40
CA PRO A 209 -15.15 -20.83 -12.26
C PRO A 209 -13.78 -21.46 -12.57
N HIS A 210 -13.49 -21.74 -13.85
CA HIS A 210 -12.19 -22.27 -14.27
C HIS A 210 -11.12 -21.18 -14.48
N ASN A 211 -11.50 -19.89 -14.46
CA ASN A 211 -10.54 -18.80 -14.53
C ASN A 211 -9.98 -18.51 -13.13
N MET A 212 -8.70 -18.80 -12.92
CA MET A 212 -8.04 -18.61 -11.62
C MET A 212 -8.10 -17.16 -11.13
N ILE A 213 -8.02 -16.18 -12.04
CA ILE A 213 -8.12 -14.76 -11.70
C ILE A 213 -9.51 -14.42 -11.18
N HIS A 214 -10.57 -14.96 -11.79
CA HIS A 214 -11.94 -14.69 -11.35
C HIS A 214 -12.18 -15.27 -9.96
N ARG A 215 -11.70 -16.50 -9.69
CA ARG A 215 -11.77 -17.11 -8.36
C ARG A 215 -11.07 -16.24 -7.32
N ARG A 216 -9.82 -15.83 -7.57
CA ARG A 216 -9.07 -14.98 -6.63
C ARG A 216 -9.77 -13.64 -6.37
N ILE A 217 -10.28 -12.96 -7.39
CA ILE A 217 -11.02 -11.71 -7.19
C ILE A 217 -12.29 -11.94 -6.35
N ARG A 218 -13.00 -13.05 -6.57
CA ARG A 218 -14.16 -13.44 -5.75
C ARG A 218 -13.75 -13.72 -4.30
N ASP A 219 -12.62 -14.37 -4.08
CA ASP A 219 -12.09 -14.64 -2.74
C ASP A 219 -11.67 -13.33 -2.03
N ASP A 220 -11.02 -12.41 -2.74
CA ASP A 220 -10.64 -11.09 -2.23
C ASP A 220 -11.86 -10.23 -1.86
N LEU A 221 -12.90 -10.27 -2.69
CA LEU A 221 -14.18 -9.61 -2.41
C LEU A 221 -14.90 -10.29 -1.24
N GLY A 222 -14.79 -11.61 -1.13
CA GLY A 222 -15.64 -12.44 -0.28
C GLY A 222 -17.02 -12.67 -0.90
N GLU A 223 -17.62 -13.82 -0.60
CA GLU A 223 -18.82 -14.31 -1.28
C GLU A 223 -19.99 -13.32 -1.25
N LYS A 224 -20.27 -12.73 -0.09
CA LYS A 224 -21.38 -11.79 0.07
C LYS A 224 -21.22 -10.57 -0.84
N ASN A 225 -20.04 -9.96 -0.86
CA ASN A 225 -19.76 -8.79 -1.69
C ASN A 225 -19.76 -9.15 -3.17
N PHE A 226 -19.21 -10.31 -3.54
CA PHE A 226 -19.23 -10.79 -4.91
C PHE A 226 -20.68 -10.91 -5.42
N GLN A 227 -21.55 -11.60 -4.67
CA GLN A 227 -22.96 -11.72 -5.03
C GLN A 227 -23.66 -10.36 -5.12
N TYR A 228 -23.42 -9.48 -4.16
CA TYR A 228 -23.99 -8.13 -4.15
C TYR A 228 -23.55 -7.32 -5.38
N LEU A 229 -22.24 -7.19 -5.61
CA LEU A 229 -21.67 -6.35 -6.67
C LEU A 229 -21.90 -6.92 -8.08
N SER A 230 -22.14 -8.24 -8.22
CA SER A 230 -22.52 -8.87 -9.49
C SER A 230 -23.96 -8.60 -9.90
N HIS A 231 -24.86 -8.32 -8.96
CA HIS A 231 -26.30 -8.20 -9.23
C HIS A 231 -26.87 -6.81 -8.92
N GLN A 232 -26.21 -6.04 -8.05
CA GLN A 232 -26.64 -4.73 -7.60
C GLN A 232 -25.57 -3.68 -7.89
N LYS A 233 -26.02 -2.58 -8.50
CA LYS A 233 -25.16 -1.44 -8.80
C LYS A 233 -25.11 -0.51 -7.62
N ILE A 234 -23.91 -0.01 -7.33
CA ILE A 234 -23.72 1.14 -6.45
C ILE A 234 -23.63 2.36 -7.33
N VAL A 235 -24.57 3.29 -7.16
CA VAL A 235 -24.67 4.52 -7.96
C VAL A 235 -24.49 5.75 -7.08
N THR A 236 -23.93 6.81 -7.64
CA THR A 236 -23.86 8.13 -7.02
C THR A 236 -25.21 8.85 -7.08
N ASP A 237 -25.33 9.97 -6.36
CA ASP A 237 -26.52 10.83 -6.35
C ASP A 237 -26.96 11.28 -7.76
N ASP A 238 -26.04 11.38 -8.72
CA ASP A 238 -26.32 11.74 -10.12
C ASP A 238 -26.49 10.52 -11.05
N GLY A 239 -26.58 9.31 -10.51
CA GLY A 239 -26.80 8.07 -11.25
C GLY A 239 -25.54 7.45 -11.88
N THR A 240 -24.35 7.94 -11.58
CA THR A 240 -23.09 7.35 -12.07
C THR A 240 -22.81 6.02 -11.37
N ASP A 241 -22.65 4.94 -12.14
CA ASP A 241 -22.29 3.61 -11.64
C ASP A 241 -20.82 3.58 -11.18
N ILE A 242 -20.60 3.32 -9.88
CA ILE A 242 -19.29 3.25 -9.23
C ILE A 242 -18.97 1.85 -8.68
N THR A 243 -19.76 0.85 -9.05
CA THR A 243 -19.62 -0.55 -8.58
C THR A 243 -18.20 -1.07 -8.75
N MET A 244 -17.56 -0.78 -9.88
CA MET A 244 -16.19 -1.23 -10.18
C MET A 244 -15.13 -0.51 -9.35
N ALA A 245 -15.37 0.75 -8.98
CA ALA A 245 -14.47 1.49 -8.09
C ALA A 245 -14.55 0.94 -6.65
N VAL A 246 -15.75 0.62 -6.17
CA VAL A 246 -15.98 -0.02 -4.87
C VAL A 246 -15.35 -1.42 -4.83
N ALA A 247 -15.53 -2.22 -5.88
CA ALA A 247 -14.90 -3.54 -5.98
C ALA A 247 -13.36 -3.45 -5.90
N ALA A 248 -12.75 -2.53 -6.65
CA ALA A 248 -11.30 -2.29 -6.60
C ALA A 248 -10.84 -1.82 -5.21
N ALA A 249 -11.63 -1.02 -4.52
CA ALA A 249 -11.33 -0.60 -3.16
C ALA A 249 -11.35 -1.77 -2.17
N ILE A 250 -12.40 -2.61 -2.20
CA ILE A 250 -12.52 -3.78 -1.31
C ILE A 250 -11.37 -4.76 -1.54
N VAL A 251 -11.00 -5.04 -2.79
CA VAL A 251 -9.86 -5.93 -3.12
C VAL A 251 -8.56 -5.38 -2.52
N ALA A 252 -8.31 -4.08 -2.64
CA ALA A 252 -7.12 -3.46 -2.06
C ALA A 252 -7.11 -3.58 -0.53
N ILE A 253 -8.24 -3.26 0.11
CA ILE A 253 -8.41 -3.23 1.57
C ILE A 253 -8.35 -4.64 2.17
N ARG A 254 -8.88 -5.64 1.48
CA ARG A 254 -8.71 -7.04 1.89
C ARG A 254 -7.24 -7.46 1.83
N GLY A 255 -6.54 -7.07 0.77
CA GLY A 255 -5.12 -7.38 0.60
C GLY A 255 -4.25 -6.82 1.74
N ILE A 256 -4.46 -5.56 2.15
CA ILE A 256 -3.73 -4.95 3.28
C ILE A 256 -4.01 -5.71 4.56
N ARG A 257 -5.28 -6.05 4.84
CA ARG A 257 -5.64 -6.82 6.05
C ARG A 257 -4.92 -8.18 6.07
N ASN A 258 -4.98 -8.92 4.97
CA ASN A 258 -4.35 -10.24 4.86
C ASN A 258 -2.83 -10.15 5.01
N THR A 259 -2.22 -9.14 4.38
CA THR A 259 -0.77 -8.91 4.46
C THR A 259 -0.35 -8.49 5.87
N ALA A 260 -1.10 -7.60 6.53
CA ALA A 260 -0.80 -7.15 7.90
C ALA A 260 -0.89 -8.31 8.91
N VAL A 261 -1.87 -9.21 8.77
CA VAL A 261 -1.95 -10.42 9.59
C VAL A 261 -0.77 -11.35 9.31
N ALA A 262 -0.38 -11.54 8.05
CA ALA A 262 0.77 -12.37 7.71
C ALA A 262 2.09 -11.81 8.26
N MET A 263 2.27 -10.48 8.25
CA MET A 263 3.45 -9.83 8.82
C MET A 263 3.72 -10.22 10.28
N THR A 264 2.67 -10.54 11.06
CA THR A 264 2.80 -10.98 12.46
C THR A 264 3.64 -12.25 12.64
N GLN A 265 3.80 -13.06 11.59
CA GLN A 265 4.59 -14.30 11.62
C GLN A 265 6.02 -14.09 11.09
N GLU A 266 6.22 -13.05 10.30
CA GLU A 266 7.47 -12.79 9.57
C GLU A 266 8.40 -11.86 10.36
N ILE A 267 7.86 -10.76 10.91
CA ILE A 267 8.67 -9.74 11.58
C ILE A 267 9.05 -10.15 13.01
N ASP A 268 10.23 -9.72 13.45
CA ASP A 268 10.68 -9.88 14.83
C ASP A 268 10.34 -8.64 15.69
N GLU A 269 10.74 -8.66 16.96
CA GLU A 269 10.51 -7.60 17.94
C GLU A 269 10.99 -6.20 17.51
N ARG A 270 11.97 -6.11 16.60
CA ARG A 270 12.50 -4.84 16.07
C ARG A 270 11.95 -4.50 14.70
N GLY A 271 11.14 -5.39 14.12
CA GLY A 271 10.42 -5.16 12.88
C GLY A 271 9.19 -4.29 13.09
N LEU A 272 9.03 -3.29 12.23
CA LEU A 272 7.84 -2.45 12.12
C LEU A 272 7.33 -2.58 10.69
N ALA A 273 6.09 -3.01 10.50
CA ALA A 273 5.46 -2.96 9.18
C ALA A 273 4.58 -1.72 9.05
N HIS A 274 4.63 -1.06 7.89
CA HIS A 274 3.68 -0.03 7.49
C HIS A 274 3.09 -0.37 6.12
N LEU A 275 1.77 -0.53 6.08
CA LEU A 275 1.07 -0.96 4.89
C LEU A 275 0.05 0.10 4.46
N THR A 276 -0.09 0.32 3.16
CA THR A 276 -1.15 1.20 2.63
C THR A 276 -1.94 0.51 1.53
N ALA A 277 -3.15 1.00 1.28
CA ALA A 277 -3.97 0.58 0.15
C ALA A 277 -4.50 1.79 -0.63
N SER A 278 -4.45 1.71 -1.95
CA SER A 278 -4.98 2.74 -2.84
C SER A 278 -5.57 2.16 -4.12
N THR A 279 -6.48 2.90 -4.75
CA THR A 279 -6.96 2.61 -6.11
C THR A 279 -6.49 3.71 -7.04
N THR A 280 -5.77 3.35 -8.10
CA THR A 280 -5.48 4.27 -9.19
C THR A 280 -6.68 4.38 -10.13
N VAL A 281 -7.14 5.60 -10.39
CA VAL A 281 -8.21 5.87 -11.35
C VAL A 281 -7.58 6.24 -12.68
N ASN A 282 -7.60 5.31 -13.64
CA ASN A 282 -6.94 5.48 -14.92
C ASN A 282 -7.75 6.32 -15.89
N ARG A 283 -7.14 7.34 -16.46
CA ARG A 283 -7.81 8.32 -17.31
C ARG A 283 -7.13 8.44 -18.67
N PRO A 284 -7.89 8.54 -19.76
CA PRO A 284 -7.30 8.76 -21.06
C PRO A 284 -6.74 10.18 -21.16
N SER A 285 -5.54 10.32 -21.73
CA SER A 285 -4.92 11.61 -22.08
C SER A 285 -4.73 12.61 -20.93
N ARG A 286 -4.76 12.14 -19.68
CA ARG A 286 -4.59 12.94 -18.47
C ARG A 286 -3.89 12.11 -17.41
N ASP A 287 -3.26 12.78 -16.45
CA ASP A 287 -2.69 12.13 -15.28
C ASP A 287 -3.70 11.22 -14.59
N ASP A 288 -3.29 10.05 -14.13
CA ASP A 288 -4.18 9.24 -13.29
C ASP A 288 -4.35 9.89 -11.90
N LEU A 289 -5.49 9.59 -11.27
CA LEU A 289 -5.77 9.98 -9.89
C LEU A 289 -5.56 8.79 -8.98
N VAL A 290 -5.50 9.06 -7.68
CA VAL A 290 -5.40 8.04 -6.66
C VAL A 290 -6.51 8.26 -5.64
N ILE A 291 -7.13 7.18 -5.20
CA ILE A 291 -8.02 7.14 -4.04
C ILE A 291 -7.26 6.44 -2.93
N TYR A 292 -7.02 7.13 -1.80
CA TYR A 292 -6.43 6.52 -0.62
C TYR A 292 -7.49 5.75 0.16
N LEU A 293 -7.21 4.51 0.56
CA LEU A 293 -8.24 3.58 1.06
C LEU A 293 -7.98 3.06 2.46
N ALA A 294 -6.71 2.78 2.78
CA ALA A 294 -6.34 2.22 4.06
C ALA A 294 -4.88 2.49 4.41
N ARG A 295 -4.61 2.45 5.72
CA ARG A 295 -3.27 2.37 6.29
C ARG A 295 -3.25 1.41 7.46
N ALA A 296 -2.10 0.80 7.70
CA ALA A 296 -1.90 -0.11 8.81
C ALA A 296 -0.48 -0.08 9.36
N THR A 297 -0.36 -0.43 10.65
CA THR A 297 0.93 -0.69 11.30
C THR A 297 0.91 -2.07 11.95
N VAL A 298 2.05 -2.75 11.96
CA VAL A 298 2.27 -4.00 12.71
C VAL A 298 3.52 -3.84 13.55
N PHE A 299 3.36 -3.84 14.88
CA PHE A 299 4.46 -3.67 15.83
C PHE A 299 4.01 -4.00 17.26
N GLY A 300 4.93 -4.46 18.11
CA GLY A 300 4.71 -4.53 19.56
C GLY A 300 3.48 -5.36 19.97
N GLY A 301 3.16 -6.42 19.20
CA GLY A 301 2.04 -7.30 19.47
C GLY A 301 0.68 -6.72 19.07
N LYS A 302 0.66 -5.64 18.28
CA LYS A 302 -0.56 -5.02 17.73
C LYS A 302 -0.47 -4.81 16.23
N VAL A 303 -1.50 -5.23 15.53
CA VAL A 303 -1.86 -4.77 14.20
C VAL A 303 -2.92 -3.69 14.38
N ARG A 304 -2.70 -2.51 13.79
CA ARG A 304 -3.71 -1.44 13.74
C ARG A 304 -4.05 -1.14 12.29
N ILE A 305 -5.33 -1.13 11.93
CA ILE A 305 -5.80 -0.87 10.55
C ILE A 305 -6.87 0.20 10.57
N GLN A 306 -6.71 1.22 9.73
CA GLN A 306 -7.73 2.23 9.45
C GLN A 306 -8.04 2.20 7.96
N SER A 307 -9.32 2.02 7.60
CA SER A 307 -9.71 1.85 6.19
C SER A 307 -11.16 2.22 5.92
N LEU A 308 -11.47 2.48 4.65
CA LEU A 308 -12.82 2.28 4.14
C LEU A 308 -13.13 0.78 4.26
N GLY A 309 -14.20 0.40 4.96
CA GLY A 309 -14.39 -1.01 5.34
C GLY A 309 -14.70 -1.94 4.16
N THR A 310 -14.73 -3.25 4.38
CA THR A 310 -14.83 -4.22 3.28
C THR A 310 -16.25 -4.63 2.90
N ASN A 311 -17.31 -4.04 3.45
CA ASN A 311 -18.70 -4.44 3.14
C ASN A 311 -19.30 -3.55 2.03
N ALA A 312 -19.57 -4.14 0.86
CA ALA A 312 -20.07 -3.43 -0.32
C ALA A 312 -21.38 -2.68 -0.08
N GLU A 313 -22.28 -3.22 0.74
CA GLU A 313 -23.59 -2.62 1.06
C GLU A 313 -23.48 -1.29 1.83
N LEU A 314 -22.35 -1.06 2.51
CA LEU A 314 -22.13 0.16 3.29
C LEU A 314 -21.45 1.26 2.48
N TYR A 315 -21.08 1.00 1.23
CA TYR A 315 -20.47 2.00 0.37
C TYR A 315 -21.53 2.90 -0.27
N THR A 316 -21.22 4.19 -0.28
CA THR A 316 -21.88 5.20 -1.10
C THR A 316 -20.82 6.05 -1.80
N GLY A 317 -21.24 6.90 -2.74
CA GLY A 317 -20.31 7.84 -3.35
C GLY A 317 -21.00 9.03 -4.00
N LYS A 318 -20.23 10.10 -4.18
CA LYS A 318 -20.68 11.34 -4.81
C LYS A 318 -19.63 11.86 -5.77
N LEU A 319 -20.08 12.55 -6.82
CA LEU A 319 -19.20 13.32 -7.69
C LEU A 319 -19.18 14.77 -7.23
N ILE A 320 -18.10 15.15 -6.55
CA ILE A 320 -17.90 16.50 -5.98
C ILE A 320 -17.02 17.34 -6.89
N GLU A 321 -17.18 18.66 -6.87
CA GLU A 321 -16.24 19.56 -7.53
C GLU A 321 -15.00 19.77 -6.65
N TYR A 322 -13.83 19.44 -7.17
CA TYR A 322 -12.56 19.62 -6.48
C TYR A 322 -11.44 19.92 -7.48
N ALA A 323 -10.67 20.98 -7.22
CA ALA A 323 -9.62 21.47 -8.13
C ALA A 323 -10.13 21.68 -9.57
N LYS A 324 -11.32 22.27 -9.72
CA LYS A 324 -12.00 22.53 -11.01
C LYS A 324 -12.31 21.28 -11.84
N GLU A 325 -12.32 20.11 -11.21
CA GLU A 325 -12.73 18.85 -11.82
C GLU A 325 -13.76 18.17 -10.94
N ARG A 326 -14.68 17.43 -11.53
CA ARG A 326 -15.57 16.57 -10.75
C ARG A 326 -14.83 15.27 -10.40
N ARG A 327 -14.71 14.98 -9.11
CA ARG A 327 -13.98 13.88 -8.49
C ARG A 327 -14.93 12.92 -7.80
N LEU A 328 -14.64 11.62 -7.86
CA LEU A 328 -15.32 10.66 -7.00
C LEU A 328 -14.86 10.80 -5.55
N GLN A 329 -15.82 10.92 -4.65
CA GLN A 329 -15.67 10.74 -3.21
C GLN A 329 -16.45 9.50 -2.82
N LEU A 330 -15.74 8.46 -2.39
CA LEU A 330 -16.32 7.31 -1.72
C LEU A 330 -16.59 7.64 -0.25
N SER A 331 -17.64 7.06 0.30
CA SER A 331 -17.97 7.11 1.72
C SER A 331 -18.37 5.72 2.20
N TYR A 332 -18.17 5.46 3.48
CA TYR A 332 -18.44 4.14 4.07
C TYR A 332 -19.26 4.30 5.34
N ASN A 333 -20.43 3.66 5.37
CA ASN A 333 -21.34 3.66 6.53
C ASN A 333 -21.70 5.07 7.04
N ASN A 334 -21.81 6.05 6.12
CA ASN A 334 -22.03 7.47 6.42
C ASN A 334 -20.99 8.09 7.37
N LEU A 335 -19.83 7.46 7.53
CA LEU A 335 -18.73 7.99 8.32
C LEU A 335 -17.97 9.06 7.53
N ASN A 336 -17.46 10.05 8.26
CA ASN A 336 -16.48 10.96 7.70
C ASN A 336 -15.21 10.17 7.35
N GLY A 337 -14.70 10.36 6.13
CA GLY A 337 -13.45 9.76 5.67
C GLY A 337 -12.29 10.03 6.65
N ASP A 338 -12.25 11.20 7.27
CA ASP A 338 -11.17 11.58 8.19
C ASP A 338 -11.35 11.02 9.62
N SER A 339 -12.43 10.26 9.87
CA SER A 339 -12.78 9.75 11.22
C SER A 339 -13.16 8.26 11.19
N LEU A 340 -12.56 7.51 10.28
CA LEU A 340 -12.74 6.06 10.19
C LEU A 340 -12.15 5.37 11.43
N PRO A 341 -12.83 4.36 11.99
CA PRO A 341 -12.37 3.66 13.18
C PRO A 341 -11.07 2.91 12.90
N VAL A 342 -10.26 2.74 13.94
CA VAL A 342 -9.05 1.91 13.91
C VAL A 342 -9.40 0.54 14.48
N GLU A 343 -9.24 -0.50 13.68
CA GLU A 343 -9.29 -1.90 14.13
C GLU A 343 -7.96 -2.28 14.78
N GLU A 344 -8.00 -2.94 15.94
CA GLU A 344 -6.83 -3.53 16.59
C GLU A 344 -6.91 -5.05 16.59
N ILE A 345 -5.82 -5.73 16.23
CA ILE A 345 -5.66 -7.19 16.31
C ILE A 345 -4.38 -7.47 17.10
N HIS A 346 -4.47 -8.32 18.11
CA HIS A 346 -3.32 -8.68 18.95
C HIS A 346 -2.59 -9.92 18.43
N TYR A 347 -1.27 -9.96 18.61
CA TYR A 347 -0.43 -11.10 18.27
C TYR A 347 0.74 -11.25 19.25
N GLU A 348 1.34 -12.42 19.28
CA GLU A 348 2.54 -12.69 20.09
C GLU A 348 3.79 -12.18 19.39
N VAL A 349 4.60 -11.39 20.09
CA VAL A 349 5.83 -10.82 19.53
C VAL A 349 6.90 -11.91 19.41
N LYS A 350 7.41 -12.09 18.19
CA LYS A 350 8.52 -13.01 17.92
C LYS A 350 9.85 -12.37 18.36
N PRO A 351 10.64 -13.02 19.24
CA PRO A 351 11.96 -12.51 19.58
C PRO A 351 12.89 -12.57 18.36
N SER A 352 13.84 -11.65 18.26
CA SER A 352 14.79 -11.63 17.14
C SER A 352 15.67 -12.88 17.07
N GLY A 353 15.96 -13.52 18.20
CA GLY A 353 16.86 -14.66 18.29
C GLY A 353 18.32 -14.33 17.99
N LEU A 354 18.63 -13.05 17.73
CA LEU A 354 19.96 -12.51 17.51
C LEU A 354 20.53 -12.07 18.87
N CYS A 355 20.69 -13.04 19.76
CA CYS A 355 21.25 -12.83 21.10
C CYS A 355 22.76 -12.86 21.12
#